data_AF-A0A5C9BGH4-F1
#
_entry.id   AF-A0A5C9BGH4-F1
#
_cell.length_a   1.000
_cell.length_b   1.000
_cell.length_c   1.000
_cell.angle_alpha   90.00
_cell.angle_beta   90.00
_cell.angle_gamma   90.00
#
_symmetry.space_group_name_H-M   'P 1'
#
loop_
_entity.id
_entity.type
_entity.pdbx_description
1 polymer ?
#
loop_
_entity_poly.entity_id
_entity_poly.type
_entity_poly.pdbx_seq_one_letter_code
_entity_poly.pdbx_strand_id
1 'polypeptide(L)'
;MAGGEVIHMAPPAKRVPPLMRDLLHWLKTTGEHPLIASSVFHYEFEFIHPFEDGNGRMGRLWQTLILSQWNPLLAHIPVETLIHEHQQEYYAAAPNTMTRRHLSSSCCK
;
A
#
# COMPACT_ATOMS: atom_id res chain seq x y z
N MET A 1 2.09 -29.24 -2.78
CA MET A 1 3.45 -28.76 -2.48
C MET A 1 4.02 -28.14 -3.74
N ALA A 2 4.06 -26.81 -3.80
CA ALA A 2 4.76 -26.03 -4.80
C ALA A 2 5.39 -24.86 -4.04
N GLY A 3 6.60 -25.07 -3.54
CA GLY A 3 7.41 -24.03 -2.92
C GLY A 3 8.36 -23.46 -3.97
N GLY A 4 8.74 -22.19 -3.82
CA GLY A 4 9.96 -21.71 -4.45
C GLY A 4 10.08 -20.24 -4.84
N GLU A 5 9.12 -19.37 -4.56
CA GLU A 5 9.41 -17.92 -4.57
C GLU A 5 8.92 -17.30 -3.27
N VAL A 6 9.87 -16.82 -2.47
CA VAL A 6 9.59 -15.92 -1.36
C VAL A 6 9.27 -14.58 -1.99
N ILE A 7 8.01 -14.38 -2.37
CA ILE A 7 7.57 -13.19 -3.13
C ILE A 7 7.69 -11.91 -2.28
N HIS A 8 7.73 -12.00 -0.95
CA HIS A 8 7.90 -10.84 -0.09
C HIS A 8 8.30 -11.23 1.34
N MET A 9 9.34 -10.62 1.90
CA MET A 9 9.64 -10.72 3.34
C MET A 9 9.23 -9.40 3.98
N ALA A 10 8.14 -9.44 4.76
CA ALA A 10 7.76 -8.32 5.62
C ALA A 10 8.96 -7.88 6.48
N PRO A 11 9.08 -6.57 6.80
CA PRO A 11 10.16 -6.10 7.65
C PRO A 11 10.12 -6.81 9.02
N PRO A 12 11.28 -6.98 9.70
CA PRO A 12 11.30 -7.52 11.05
C PRO A 12 10.35 -6.74 11.97
N ALA A 13 9.60 -7.42 12.84
CA ALA A 13 8.57 -6.80 13.68
C ALA A 13 9.03 -5.54 14.44
N LYS A 14 10.30 -5.49 14.86
CA LYS A 14 10.91 -4.32 15.52
C LYS A 14 10.95 -3.06 14.65
N ARG A 15 10.92 -3.20 13.32
CA ARG A 15 10.92 -2.09 12.35
C ARG A 15 9.52 -1.63 11.97
N VAL A 16 8.48 -2.41 12.26
CA VAL A 16 7.09 -2.03 11.93
C VAL A 16 6.67 -0.71 12.61
N PRO A 17 6.85 -0.50 13.92
CA PRO A 17 6.44 0.74 14.56
C PRO A 17 7.09 2.03 13.99
N PRO A 18 8.41 2.10 13.75
CA PRO A 18 8.99 3.29 13.12
C PRO A 18 8.55 3.46 11.66
N LEU A 19 8.46 2.39 10.86
CA LEU A 19 8.00 2.50 9.47
C LEU A 19 6.55 3.00 9.36
N MET A 20 5.66 2.50 10.21
CA MET A 20 4.27 2.98 10.27
C MET A 20 4.18 4.45 10.69
N ARG A 21 5.04 4.88 11.62
CA ARG A 21 5.11 6.29 12.05
C ARG A 21 5.54 7.19 10.90
N ASP A 22 6.57 6.79 10.16
CA ASP A 22 7.09 7.55 9.03
C ASP A 22 6.05 7.63 7.90
N LEU A 23 5.36 6.51 7.61
CA LEU A 23 4.31 6.46 6.62
C LEU A 23 3.12 7.37 6.97
N LEU A 24 2.65 7.32 8.22
CA LEU A 24 1.55 8.18 8.68
C LEU A 24 1.96 9.65 8.74
N HIS A 25 3.21 9.94 9.11
CA HIS A 25 3.75 11.30 9.07
C HIS A 25 3.77 11.84 7.63
N TRP A 26 4.31 11.05 6.69
CA TRP A 26 4.31 11.39 5.27
C TRP A 26 2.90 11.64 4.75
N LEU A 27 1.94 10.76 5.04
CA LEU A 27 0.54 10.94 4.59
C LEU A 27 -0.06 12.26 5.10
N LYS A 28 0.28 12.67 6.32
CA LYS A 28 -0.22 13.92 6.92
C LYS A 28 0.40 15.18 6.28
N THR A 29 1.64 15.09 5.82
CA THR A 29 2.41 16.26 5.34
C THR A 29 2.58 16.30 3.83
N THR A 30 2.19 15.25 3.11
CA THR A 30 2.39 15.15 1.67
C THR A 30 1.60 16.21 0.91
N GLY A 31 2.22 16.79 -0.12
CA GLY A 31 1.56 17.67 -1.08
C GLY A 31 1.03 16.91 -2.31
N GLU A 32 1.17 15.58 -2.33
CA GLU A 32 0.72 14.74 -3.43
C GLU A 32 -0.80 14.75 -3.56
N HIS A 33 -1.28 14.62 -4.80
CA HIS A 33 -2.71 14.52 -5.06
C HIS A 33 -3.30 13.29 -4.34
N PRO A 34 -4.51 13.34 -3.74
CA PRO A 34 -5.08 12.23 -2.95
C PRO A 34 -5.10 10.87 -3.65
N LEU A 35 -5.30 10.83 -4.97
CA LEU A 35 -5.19 9.60 -5.78
C LEU A 35 -3.78 8.97 -5.73
N ILE A 36 -2.74 9.79 -5.81
CA ILE A 36 -1.35 9.34 -5.72
C ILE A 36 -1.05 8.95 -4.28
N ALA A 37 -1.43 9.82 -3.33
CA ALA A 37 -1.20 9.60 -1.92
C ALA A 37 -1.83 8.29 -1.41
N SER A 38 -3.08 8.01 -1.82
CA SER A 38 -3.79 6.78 -1.46
C SER A 38 -3.14 5.54 -2.04
N SER A 39 -2.63 5.63 -3.26
CA SER A 39 -1.98 4.51 -3.96
C SER A 39 -0.62 4.17 -3.34
N VAL A 40 0.19 5.21 -3.06
CA VAL A 40 1.47 5.05 -2.36
C VAL A 40 1.26 4.52 -0.94
N PHE A 41 0.28 5.07 -0.21
CA PHE A 41 -0.02 4.57 1.14
C PHE A 41 -0.40 3.10 1.12
N HIS A 42 -1.31 2.70 0.23
CA HIS A 42 -1.75 1.30 0.12
C HIS A 42 -0.57 0.37 -0.12
N TYR A 43 0.30 0.73 -1.07
CA TYR A 43 1.49 -0.04 -1.39
C TYR A 43 2.49 -0.13 -0.21
N GLU A 44 2.83 0.99 0.43
CA GLU A 44 3.73 0.98 1.60
C GLU A 44 3.13 0.20 2.77
N PHE A 45 1.83 0.31 2.99
CA PHE A 45 1.13 -0.40 4.05
C PHE A 45 1.16 -1.92 3.85
N GLU A 46 0.89 -2.39 2.62
CA GLU A 46 1.01 -3.81 2.26
C GLU A 46 2.47 -4.30 2.41
N PHE A 47 3.45 -3.46 2.06
CA PHE A 47 4.87 -3.76 2.21
C PHE A 47 5.27 -3.90 3.69
N ILE A 48 4.88 -2.95 4.55
CA ILE A 48 5.20 -2.93 5.98
C ILE A 48 4.52 -4.11 6.70
N HIS A 49 3.32 -4.49 6.27
CA HIS A 49 2.55 -5.62 6.78
C HIS A 49 2.41 -5.59 8.32
N PRO A 50 1.80 -4.54 8.90
CA PRO A 50 1.86 -4.28 10.34
C PRO A 50 1.07 -5.25 11.22
N PHE A 51 0.13 -6.01 10.66
CA PHE A 51 -0.73 -6.94 11.38
C PHE A 51 -0.43 -8.40 11.02
N GLU A 52 -0.81 -9.34 11.88
CA GLU A 52 -0.67 -10.78 11.61
C GLU A 52 -1.62 -11.28 10.51
N ASP A 53 -2.82 -10.70 10.40
CA ASP A 53 -3.78 -10.94 9.33
C ASP A 53 -4.53 -9.65 8.97
N GLY A 54 -5.11 -9.62 7.76
CA GLY A 54 -6.02 -8.57 7.33
C GLY A 54 -5.36 -7.35 6.70
N ASN A 55 -4.04 -7.37 6.46
CA ASN A 55 -3.33 -6.23 5.90
C ASN A 55 -3.90 -5.76 4.55
N GLY A 56 -4.26 -6.69 3.64
CA GLY A 56 -4.90 -6.31 2.37
C GLY A 56 -6.27 -5.65 2.56
N ARG A 57 -7.08 -6.11 3.54
CA ARG A 57 -8.37 -5.47 3.87
C ARG A 57 -8.16 -4.07 4.45
N MET A 58 -7.19 -3.93 5.35
CA MET A 58 -6.84 -2.66 5.96
C MET A 58 -6.23 -1.66 4.96
N GLY A 59 -5.40 -2.13 4.04
CA GLY A 59 -4.82 -1.31 2.97
C GLY A 59 -5.88 -0.70 2.07
N ARG A 60 -6.83 -1.51 1.60
CA ARG A 60 -7.99 -1.04 0.82
C ARG A 60 -8.88 -0.09 1.61
N LEU A 61 -9.17 -0.41 2.87
CA LEU A 61 -9.94 0.46 3.74
C LEU A 61 -9.30 1.84 3.87
N TRP A 62 -7.98 1.89 4.09
CA TRP A 62 -7.23 3.14 4.15
C TRP A 62 -7.23 3.89 2.83
N GLN A 63 -7.08 3.20 1.70
CA GLN A 63 -7.16 3.83 0.38
C GLN A 63 -8.52 4.52 0.19
N THR A 64 -9.62 3.83 0.48
CA THR A 64 -10.98 4.38 0.41
C THR A 64 -11.16 5.56 1.36
N LEU A 65 -10.61 5.48 2.58
CA LEU A 65 -10.67 6.57 3.55
C LEU A 65 -9.92 7.83 3.08
N ILE A 66 -8.72 7.68 2.52
CA ILE A 66 -7.93 8.81 2.02
C ILE A 66 -8.68 9.49 0.87
N LEU A 67 -9.26 8.70 -0.04
CA LEU A 67 -10.01 9.21 -1.17
C LEU A 67 -11.32 9.88 -0.75
N SER A 68 -12.03 9.33 0.23
CA SER A 68 -13.30 9.90 0.70
C SER A 68 -13.15 11.25 1.40
N GLN A 69 -12.00 11.51 2.02
CA GLN A 69 -11.67 12.83 2.58
C GLN A 69 -11.49 13.90 1.50
N TRP A 70 -11.08 13.49 0.30
CA TRP A 70 -10.97 14.39 -0.86
C TRP A 70 -12.30 14.56 -1.58
N ASN A 71 -13.00 13.45 -1.83
CA ASN A 71 -14.33 13.46 -2.44
C ASN A 71 -15.21 12.38 -1.77
N PRO A 72 -16.24 12.77 -1.00
CA PRO A 72 -17.09 11.83 -0.27
C PRO A 72 -17.75 10.75 -1.14
N LEU A 73 -17.98 11.01 -2.43
CA LEU A 73 -18.55 10.02 -3.35
C LEU A 73 -17.64 8.78 -3.51
N LEU A 74 -16.34 8.94 -3.32
CA LEU A 74 -15.37 7.85 -3.44
C LEU A 74 -15.48 6.84 -2.29
N ALA A 75 -16.20 7.15 -1.21
CA ALA A 75 -16.54 6.18 -0.15
C ALA A 75 -17.47 5.06 -0.65
N HIS A 76 -18.17 5.26 -1.76
CA HIS A 76 -19.17 4.35 -2.30
C HIS A 76 -18.69 3.55 -3.52
N ILE A 77 -17.42 3.67 -3.89
CA ILE A 77 -16.85 2.87 -4.96
C ILE A 77 -16.69 1.42 -4.44
N PRO A 78 -17.22 0.41 -5.16
CA PRO A 78 -17.06 -0.99 -4.79
C PRO A 78 -15.66 -1.49 -5.15
N VAL A 79 -14.65 -0.95 -4.48
CA VAL A 79 -13.22 -1.25 -4.73
C VAL A 79 -12.95 -2.74 -4.58
N GLU A 80 -13.58 -3.40 -3.61
CA GLU A 80 -13.45 -4.84 -3.37
C GLU A 80 -13.97 -5.67 -4.53
N THR A 81 -15.11 -5.29 -5.12
CA THR A 81 -15.69 -6.00 -6.27
C THR A 81 -14.79 -5.87 -7.49
N LEU A 82 -14.29 -4.65 -7.76
CA LEU A 82 -13.38 -4.41 -8.88
C LEU A 82 -12.06 -5.18 -8.73
N ILE A 83 -11.50 -5.23 -7.52
CA ILE A 83 -10.27 -6.00 -7.25
C ILE A 83 -10.53 -7.50 -7.34
N HIS A 84 -11.69 -7.97 -6.89
CA HIS A 84 -12.05 -9.38 -7.03
C HIS A 84 -12.19 -9.80 -8.50
N GLU A 85 -12.79 -8.95 -9.34
CA GLU A 85 -12.91 -9.18 -10.78
C GLU A 85 -11.55 -9.19 -11.50
N HIS A 86 -10.59 -8.39 -11.01
CA HIS A 86 -9.25 -8.23 -11.60
C HIS A 86 -8.12 -8.77 -10.71
N GLN A 87 -8.39 -9.81 -9.91
CA GLN A 87 -7.50 -10.24 -8.82
C GLN A 87 -6.08 -10.59 -9.30
N GLN A 88 -5.96 -11.23 -10.46
CA GLN A 88 -4.66 -11.60 -11.03
C GLN A 88 -3.82 -10.36 -11.39
N GLU A 89 -4.44 -9.37 -12.03
CA GLU A 89 -3.77 -8.12 -12.44
C GLU A 89 -3.35 -7.29 -11.22
N TYR A 90 -4.21 -7.24 -10.19
CA TYR A 90 -3.93 -6.56 -8.93
C TYR A 90 -2.66 -7.11 -8.27
N TYR A 91 -2.58 -8.43 -8.08
CA TYR A 91 -1.39 -9.04 -7.47
C TYR A 91 -0.17 -9.01 -8.39
N ALA A 92 -0.34 -9.01 -9.72
CA ALA A 92 0.76 -8.87 -10.67
C ALA A 92 1.35 -7.45 -10.70
N ALA A 93 0.58 -6.43 -10.32
CA ALA A 93 1.05 -5.04 -10.29
C ALA A 93 2.04 -4.79 -9.13
N ALA A 94 1.84 -5.45 -7.97
CA ALA A 94 2.63 -5.20 -6.76
C ALA A 94 4.15 -5.50 -6.90
N PRO A 95 4.60 -6.60 -7.51
CA PRO A 95 6.03 -6.87 -7.72
C PRO A 95 6.71 -5.89 -8.67
N ASN A 96 6.00 -5.43 -9.72
CA ASN A 96 6.58 -4.57 -10.75
C ASN A 96 6.95 -3.17 -10.22
N THR A 97 6.26 -2.68 -9.19
CA THR A 97 6.58 -1.42 -8.51
C THR A 97 7.84 -1.54 -7.62
N MET A 98 8.13 -2.74 -7.08
CA MET A 98 9.33 -2.98 -6.24
C MET A 98 10.62 -2.97 -7.05
N THR A 99 10.64 -3.57 -8.24
CA THR A 99 11.82 -3.58 -9.12
C THR A 99 12.23 -2.15 -9.54
N ARG A 100 11.25 -1.24 -9.61
CA ARG A 100 11.49 0.17 -9.97
C ARG A 100 12.07 1.03 -8.83
N ARG A 101 12.11 0.52 -7.59
CA ARG A 101 12.76 1.22 -6.46
C ARG A 101 14.29 1.22 -6.53
N HIS A 102 14.92 0.41 -7.39
CA HIS A 102 16.39 0.41 -7.50
C HIS A 102 16.97 1.55 -8.36
N LEU A 103 16.13 2.38 -9.00
CA LEU A 103 16.61 3.48 -9.88
C LEU A 103 16.10 4.88 -9.52
N SER A 104 15.40 5.04 -8.40
CA SER A 104 14.94 6.37 -7.97
C SER A 104 14.83 6.45 -6.45
N SER A 105 15.96 6.43 -5.75
CA SER A 105 16.26 7.37 -4.64
C SER A 105 17.34 6.82 -3.69
N SER A 106 18.62 6.98 -4.01
CA SER A 106 19.40 8.03 -3.34
C SER A 106 18.69 9.39 -3.34
N CYS A 107 18.90 10.24 -2.34
CA CYS A 107 18.56 11.68 -2.44
C CYS A 107 17.10 12.06 -2.12
N CYS A 108 16.58 11.61 -0.97
CA CYS A 108 15.86 12.56 -0.10
C CYS A 108 16.51 12.71 1.29
N LYS A 109 17.69 12.11 1.47
CA LYS A 109 18.83 12.60 2.24
C LYS A 109 20.10 12.09 1.56
#